data_AF-A0A7C4ITC7-F1
#
_entry.id   AF-A0A7C4ITC7-F1
#
_cell.length_a   1.000
_cell.length_b   1.000
_cell.length_c   1.000
_cell.angle_alpha   90.00
_cell.angle_beta   90.00
_cell.angle_gamma   90.00
#
_symmetry.space_group_name_H-M   'P 1'
#
loop_
_entity.id
_entity.type
_entity.pdbx_description
1 polymer ?
#
loop_
_entity_poly.entity_id
_entity_poly.type
_entity_poly.pdbx_seq_one_letter_code
_entity_poly.pdbx_strand_id
1 'polypeptide(L)'
;MAVQRWMIGAVVVGGLLMLAGWAWPLASRALNPWTEEKARQHAQNAATVHQLAHRRIHAEADKAAARPNDAAESEQALQKAWEEYRVSDQALRAAKGEPRPAAVVMWWLGGVCIAAGAGGLAIRWALKM
;
A
#
# COMPACT_ATOMS: atom_id res chain seq x y z
N MET A 1 4.58 -36.48 -28.18
CA MET A 1 4.42 -35.05 -28.56
C MET A 1 3.68 -34.24 -27.51
N ALA A 2 2.61 -34.76 -26.87
CA ALA A 2 1.86 -34.05 -25.83
C ALA A 2 2.73 -33.49 -24.69
N VAL A 3 3.65 -34.28 -24.11
CA VAL A 3 4.51 -33.87 -22.98
C VAL A 3 5.37 -32.64 -23.31
N GLN A 4 5.90 -32.55 -24.53
CA GLN A 4 6.72 -31.41 -24.95
C GLN A 4 5.90 -30.11 -25.10
N ARG A 5 4.64 -30.22 -25.55
CA ARG A 5 3.72 -29.07 -25.61
C ARG A 5 3.37 -28.56 -24.22
N TRP A 6 3.17 -29.46 -23.25
CA TRP A 6 2.93 -29.11 -21.85
C TRP A 6 4.12 -28.38 -21.22
N MET A 7 5.35 -28.84 -21.47
CA MET A 7 6.56 -28.18 -20.96
C MET A 7 6.74 -26.77 -21.54
N ILE A 8 6.53 -26.59 -22.85
CA ILE A 8 6.59 -25.27 -23.49
C ILE A 8 5.47 -24.37 -22.96
N GLY A 9 4.26 -24.90 -22.82
CA GLY A 9 3.11 -24.18 -22.26
C GLY A 9 3.38 -23.67 -20.84
N ALA A 10 3.99 -24.49 -19.98
CA ALA A 10 4.34 -24.09 -18.61
C ALA A 10 5.37 -22.94 -18.58
N VAL A 11 6.37 -22.96 -19.46
CA VAL A 11 7.36 -21.87 -19.58
C VAL A 11 6.70 -20.58 -20.08
N VAL A 12 5.84 -20.66 -21.10
CA VAL A 12 5.13 -19.49 -21.64
C VAL A 12 4.19 -18.89 -20.60
N VAL A 13 3.38 -19.71 -19.94
CA VAL A 13 2.46 -19.26 -18.88
C VAL A 13 3.23 -18.67 -17.70
N GLY A 14 4.32 -19.31 -17.28
CA GLY A 14 5.16 -18.77 -16.20
C GLY A 14 5.81 -17.44 -16.57
N GLY A 15 6.29 -17.29 -17.80
CA GLY A 15 6.83 -16.02 -18.32
C GLY A 15 5.78 -14.91 -18.37
N LEU A 16 4.56 -15.23 -18.82
CA LEU A 16 3.43 -14.30 -18.81
C LEU A 16 3.04 -13.87 -17.39
N LEU A 17 3.05 -14.79 -16.42
CA LEU A 17 2.79 -14.47 -15.01
C LEU A 17 3.84 -13.55 -14.41
N MET A 18 5.13 -13.75 -14.73
CA MET A 18 6.19 -12.86 -14.27
C MET A 18 6.09 -11.47 -14.91
N LEU A 19 5.79 -11.39 -16.21
CA LEU A 19 5.56 -10.12 -16.91
C LEU A 19 4.33 -9.39 -16.36
N ALA A 20 3.23 -10.09 -16.09
CA ALA A 20 2.06 -9.52 -15.45
C ALA A 20 2.38 -9.00 -14.04
N GLY A 21 3.23 -9.72 -13.29
CA GLY A 21 3.73 -9.26 -12.00
C GLY A 21 4.59 -8.00 -12.07
N TRP A 22 5.30 -7.75 -13.18
CA TRP A 22 6.03 -6.51 -13.46
C TRP A 22 5.11 -5.36 -13.86
N ALA A 23 4.03 -5.65 -14.60
CA ALA A 23 3.03 -4.65 -14.97
C ALA A 23 2.14 -4.24 -13.78
N TRP A 24 1.98 -5.13 -12.79
CA TRP A 24 1.17 -4.88 -11.60
C TRP A 24 1.56 -3.62 -10.80
N PRO A 25 2.85 -3.33 -10.49
CA PRO A 25 3.27 -2.10 -9.83
C PRO A 25 3.06 -0.81 -10.64
N LEU A 26 2.78 -0.89 -11.94
CA LEU A 26 2.40 0.25 -12.79
C LEU A 26 0.89 0.44 -12.81
N ALA A 27 0.13 -0.65 -13.05
CA ALA A 27 -1.33 -0.64 -12.98
C ALA A 27 -1.83 -0.24 -11.58
N SER A 28 -1.10 -0.65 -10.55
CA SER A 28 -1.35 -0.30 -9.17
C SER A 28 -1.28 1.19 -8.85
N ARG A 29 -0.31 1.88 -9.45
CA ARG A 29 -0.06 3.31 -9.26
C ARG A 29 -1.14 4.10 -9.96
N ALA A 30 -1.59 3.65 -11.13
CA ALA A 30 -2.74 4.23 -11.82
C ALA A 30 -4.06 4.07 -11.04
N LEU A 31 -4.20 2.96 -10.29
CA LEU A 31 -5.36 2.70 -9.44
C LEU A 31 -5.20 3.26 -8.01
N ASN A 32 -4.07 3.87 -7.67
CA ASN A 32 -3.86 4.38 -6.32
C ASN A 32 -4.66 5.68 -6.12
N PRO A 33 -5.69 5.70 -5.25
CA PRO A 33 -6.48 6.91 -5.02
C PRO A 33 -5.73 7.98 -4.21
N TRP A 34 -4.47 7.72 -3.83
CA TRP A 34 -3.61 8.64 -3.09
C TRP A 34 -2.90 9.61 -4.03
N THR A 35 -3.46 10.81 -4.17
CA THR A 35 -2.91 11.90 -4.99
C THR A 35 -2.03 12.84 -4.17
N GLU A 36 -1.20 13.66 -4.85
CA GLU A 36 -0.42 14.73 -4.19
C GLU A 36 -1.31 15.69 -3.39
N GLU A 37 -2.52 15.95 -3.88
CA GLU A 37 -3.49 16.79 -3.20
C GLU A 37 -3.91 16.21 -1.84
N LYS A 38 -4.16 14.89 -1.77
CA LYS A 38 -4.45 14.22 -0.49
C LYS A 38 -3.24 14.20 0.45
N ALA A 39 -2.03 14.12 -0.09
CA ALA A 39 -0.81 14.24 0.71
C ALA A 39 -0.68 15.63 1.35
N ARG A 40 -0.99 16.69 0.59
CA ARG A 40 -1.02 18.07 1.12
C ARG A 40 -2.11 18.25 2.18
N GLN A 41 -3.32 17.74 1.92
CA GLN A 41 -4.42 17.79 2.89
C GLN A 41 -4.08 17.05 4.19
N HIS A 42 -3.46 15.87 4.10
CA HIS A 42 -3.01 15.14 5.29
C HIS A 42 -1.95 15.92 6.09
N ALA A 43 -0.98 16.54 5.42
CA ALA A 43 0.02 17.38 6.07
C ALA A 43 -0.58 18.62 6.76
N GLN A 44 -1.57 19.25 6.12
CA GLN A 44 -2.30 20.38 6.70
C GLN A 44 -3.12 19.94 7.92
N ASN A 45 -3.83 18.81 7.84
CA ASN A 45 -4.60 18.28 8.97
C ASN A 45 -3.71 17.93 10.16
N ALA A 46 -2.54 17.31 9.90
CA ALA A 46 -1.55 17.02 10.94
C ALA A 46 -1.02 18.31 11.62
N ALA A 47 -0.73 19.34 10.82
CA ALA A 47 -0.29 20.63 11.32
C ALA A 47 -1.38 21.31 12.18
N THR A 48 -2.64 21.25 11.75
CA THR A 48 -3.79 21.81 12.49
C THR A 48 -3.99 21.10 13.83
N VAL A 49 -3.94 19.76 13.87
CA VAL A 49 -4.00 19.01 15.13
C VAL A 49 -2.85 19.39 16.06
N HIS A 50 -1.64 19.50 15.53
CA HIS A 50 -0.47 19.89 16.33
C HIS A 50 -0.59 21.32 16.89
N GLN A 51 -1.04 22.28 16.08
CA GLN A 51 -1.25 23.66 16.53
C GLN A 51 -2.35 23.78 17.58
N LEU A 52 -3.47 23.07 17.41
CA LEU A 52 -4.57 23.06 18.39
C LEU A 52 -4.15 22.36 19.69
N ALA A 53 -3.42 21.25 19.61
CA ALA A 53 -2.88 20.56 20.77
C ALA A 53 -1.87 21.44 21.54
N HIS A 54 -1.00 22.15 20.81
CA HIS A 54 -0.04 23.08 21.40
C HIS A 54 -0.75 24.25 22.10
N ARG A 55 -1.75 24.86 21.45
CA ARG A 55 -2.57 25.93 22.08
C ARG A 55 -3.26 25.45 23.35
N ARG A 56 -3.76 24.21 23.39
CA ARG A 56 -4.34 23.61 24.60
C ARG A 56 -3.32 23.50 25.72
N ILE A 57 -2.10 23.04 25.45
CA ILE A 57 -1.04 22.93 26.46
C ILE A 57 -0.68 24.31 27.06
N HIS A 58 -0.61 25.36 26.23
CA HIS A 58 -0.37 26.73 26.70
C HIS A 58 -1.56 27.31 27.46
N ALA A 59 -2.79 27.12 26.97
CA ALA A 59 -4.00 27.55 27.68
C ALA A 59 -4.19 26.81 29.02
N GLU A 60 -3.74 25.55 29.09
CA GLU A 60 -3.73 24.78 30.32
C GLU A 60 -2.59 25.16 31.28
N ALA A 61 -1.47 25.68 30.78
CA ALA A 61 -0.45 26.30 31.62
C ALA A 61 -0.93 27.64 32.19
N ASP A 62 -1.73 28.38 31.43
CA ASP A 62 -2.36 29.65 31.82
C ASP A 62 -3.71 29.47 32.53
N LYS A 63 -3.95 28.32 33.19
CA LYS A 63 -5.20 27.93 33.89
C LYS A 63 -5.78 28.97 34.87
N ALA A 64 -5.04 30.01 35.22
CA ALA A 64 -5.51 31.14 36.02
C ALA A 64 -6.35 32.18 35.22
N ALA A 65 -6.32 32.19 33.89
CA ALA A 65 -6.96 33.21 33.05
C ALA A 65 -7.99 32.70 32.02
N ALA A 66 -8.07 31.39 31.77
CA ALA A 66 -8.95 30.83 30.73
C ALA A 66 -10.40 30.69 31.23
N ARG A 67 -11.37 31.24 30.48
CA ARG A 67 -12.80 31.12 30.78
C ARG A 67 -13.29 29.70 30.43
N PRO A 68 -14.21 29.11 31.22
CA PRO A 68 -14.66 27.73 31.04
C PRO A 68 -15.36 27.45 29.69
N ASN A 69 -15.90 28.47 29.02
CA ASN A 69 -16.53 28.33 27.71
C ASN A 69 -15.52 28.10 26.57
N ASP A 70 -14.34 28.73 26.65
CA ASP A 70 -13.30 28.62 25.62
C ASP A 70 -12.64 27.23 25.63
N ALA A 71 -12.61 26.58 26.79
CA ALA A 71 -12.08 25.23 26.95
C ALA A 71 -12.95 24.18 26.23
N ALA A 72 -14.28 24.27 26.35
CA ALA A 72 -15.21 23.32 25.72
C ALA A 72 -15.24 23.43 24.19
N GLU A 73 -15.22 24.65 23.64
CA GLU A 73 -15.12 24.89 22.20
C GLU A 73 -13.78 24.41 21.63
N SER A 74 -12.68 24.63 22.37
CA SER A 74 -11.36 24.15 21.97
C SER A 74 -11.25 22.62 21.95
N GLU A 75 -11.96 21.93 22.84
CA GLU A 75 -11.97 20.47 22.91
C GLU A 75 -12.77 19.84 21.78
N GLN A 76 -13.93 20.41 21.43
CA GLN A 76 -14.70 19.98 20.26
C GLN A 76 -13.93 20.22 18.95
N ALA A 77 -13.25 21.35 18.81
CA ALA A 77 -12.42 21.65 17.65
C ALA A 77 -11.23 20.68 17.51
N LEU A 78 -10.60 20.32 18.63
CA LEU A 78 -9.51 19.35 18.67
C LEU A 78 -10.00 17.94 18.30
N GLN A 79 -11.15 17.51 18.84
CA GLN A 79 -11.75 16.21 18.51
C GLN A 79 -12.09 16.11 17.03
N LYS A 80 -12.72 17.15 16.45
CA LYS A 80 -13.05 17.20 15.03
C LYS A 80 -11.80 17.13 14.15
N ALA A 81 -10.75 17.89 14.47
CA ALA A 81 -9.48 17.85 13.74
C ALA A 81 -8.80 16.47 13.84
N TRP A 82 -8.91 15.81 15.00
CA TRP A 82 -8.42 14.43 15.19
C TRP A 82 -9.19 13.41 14.36
N GLU A 83 -10.51 13.55 14.26
CA GLU A 83 -11.34 12.68 13.41
C GLU A 83 -10.97 12.84 11.94
N GLU A 84 -10.84 14.08 11.45
CA GLU A 84 -10.41 14.37 10.08
C GLU A 84 -9.00 13.83 9.79
N TYR A 85 -8.08 13.99 10.75
CA TYR A 85 -6.75 13.39 10.66
C TYR A 85 -6.82 11.85 10.63
N ARG A 86 -7.63 11.22 11.49
CA ARG A 86 -7.77 9.76 11.57
C ARG A 86 -8.32 9.18 10.27
N VAL A 87 -9.32 9.82 9.65
CA VAL A 87 -9.85 9.41 8.34
C VAL A 87 -8.76 9.48 7.27
N SER A 88 -7.97 10.56 7.26
CA SER A 88 -6.86 10.71 6.31
C SER A 88 -5.73 9.70 6.54
N ASP A 89 -5.41 9.36 7.80
CA ASP A 89 -4.40 8.35 8.16
C ASP A 89 -4.85 6.94 7.77
N GLN A 90 -6.14 6.62 7.96
CA GLN A 90 -6.70 5.35 7.49
C GLN A 90 -6.62 5.23 5.97
N ALA A 91 -6.92 6.30 5.23
CA ALA A 91 -6.77 6.32 3.78
C ALA A 91 -5.30 6.18 3.33
N LEU A 92 -4.37 6.80 4.06
CA LEU A 92 -2.93 6.68 3.82
C LEU A 92 -2.45 5.25 4.08
N ARG A 93 -2.89 4.63 5.18
CA ARG A 93 -2.57 3.24 5.51
C ARG A 93 -3.20 2.27 4.53
N ALA A 94 -4.43 2.49 4.06
CA ALA A 94 -5.02 1.69 2.99
C ALA A 94 -4.21 1.82 1.68
N ALA A 95 -3.68 3.00 1.39
CA ALA A 95 -2.83 3.24 0.22
C ALA A 95 -1.41 2.65 0.36
N LYS A 96 -0.84 2.66 1.58
CA LYS A 96 0.50 2.13 1.89
C LYS A 96 0.52 0.64 2.24
N GLY A 97 -0.58 0.12 2.75
CA GLY A 97 -0.66 -1.05 3.62
C GLY A 97 -1.35 -2.25 3.01
N GLU A 98 -1.06 -2.57 1.76
CA GLU A 98 -1.05 -3.97 1.35
C GLU A 98 0.31 -4.30 0.74
N PRO A 99 1.12 -5.18 1.36
CA PRO A 99 2.22 -5.82 0.65
C PRO A 99 1.57 -6.65 -0.45
N ARG A 100 1.38 -6.05 -1.65
CA ARG A 100 0.52 -6.56 -2.74
C ARG A 100 0.76 -8.05 -2.97
N PRO A 101 -0.03 -8.93 -2.33
CA PRO A 101 0.32 -10.34 -2.25
C PRO A 101 0.22 -10.94 -3.64
N ALA A 102 -0.67 -10.41 -4.47
CA ALA A 102 -0.84 -10.80 -5.87
C ALA A 102 0.45 -10.72 -6.71
N ALA A 103 1.25 -9.66 -6.60
CA ALA A 103 2.47 -9.54 -7.42
C ALA A 103 3.54 -10.54 -6.98
N VAL A 104 3.73 -10.68 -5.67
CA VAL A 104 4.67 -11.65 -5.09
C VAL A 104 4.24 -13.08 -5.39
N VAL A 105 2.94 -13.38 -5.26
CA VAL A 105 2.35 -14.69 -5.59
C VAL A 105 2.46 -14.99 -7.09
N MET A 106 2.22 -14.02 -7.97
CA MET A 106 2.40 -14.17 -9.43
C MET A 106 3.86 -14.46 -9.79
N TRP A 107 4.82 -13.82 -9.10
CA TRP A 107 6.25 -14.09 -9.31
C TRP A 107 6.64 -15.49 -8.84
N TRP A 108 6.18 -15.91 -7.67
CA TRP A 108 6.45 -17.26 -7.14
C TRP A 108 5.83 -18.34 -8.03
N LEU A 109 4.55 -18.22 -8.37
CA LEU A 109 3.87 -19.17 -9.27
C LEU A 109 4.53 -19.18 -10.66
N GLY A 110 4.83 -18.00 -11.21
CA GLY A 110 5.53 -17.88 -12.50
C GLY A 110 6.90 -18.55 -12.49
N GLY A 111 7.68 -18.32 -11.42
CA GLY A 111 8.99 -18.96 -11.22
C GLY A 111 8.90 -20.48 -11.12
N VAL A 112 7.93 -21.01 -10.36
CA VAL A 112 7.71 -22.47 -10.24
C VAL A 112 7.32 -23.09 -11.58
N CYS A 113 6.44 -22.44 -12.36
CA CYS A 113 6.04 -22.91 -13.68
C CYS A 113 7.22 -22.94 -14.67
N ILE A 114 8.07 -21.90 -14.66
CA ILE A 114 9.28 -21.85 -15.50
C ILE A 114 10.27 -22.92 -15.07
N ALA A 115 10.53 -23.08 -13.77
CA ALA A 115 11.46 -24.07 -13.24
C ALA A 115 11.02 -25.51 -13.58
N ALA A 116 9.72 -25.81 -13.43
CA ALA A 116 9.17 -27.12 -13.78
C ALA A 116 9.23 -27.39 -15.30
N GLY A 117 8.89 -26.40 -16.12
CA GLY A 117 8.91 -26.53 -17.58
C GLY A 117 10.34 -26.64 -18.14
N ALA A 118 11.22 -25.73 -17.75
CA ALA A 118 12.62 -25.70 -18.19
C ALA A 118 13.43 -26.87 -17.62
N GLY A 119 13.24 -27.22 -16.34
CA GLY A 119 13.88 -28.38 -15.72
C GLY A 119 13.45 -29.69 -16.38
N GLY A 120 12.16 -29.85 -16.67
CA GLY A 120 11.66 -31.01 -17.41
C GLY A 120 12.20 -31.11 -18.85
N LEU A 121 12.37 -29.98 -19.53
CA LEU A 121 13.02 -29.90 -20.84
C LEU A 121 14.51 -30.27 -20.77
N ALA A 122 15.24 -29.77 -19.77
CA ALA A 122 16.66 -30.05 -19.57
C ALA A 122 16.93 -31.53 -19.27
N ILE A 123 16.15 -32.15 -18.38
CA ILE A 123 16.26 -33.59 -18.06
C ILE A 123 15.98 -34.44 -19.30
N ARG A 124 14.97 -34.07 -20.09
CA ARG A 124 14.62 -34.78 -21.32
C ARG A 124 15.68 -34.65 -22.42
N TRP A 125 16.39 -33.52 -22.48
CA TRP A 125 17.56 -33.35 -23.35
C TRP A 125 18.75 -34.20 -22.87
N ALA A 126 19.01 -34.23 -21.56
CA ALA A 126 20.08 -35.02 -20.97
C ALA A 126 19.87 -36.55 -21.14
N LEU A 127 18.62 -37.03 -21.10
CA LEU A 127 18.27 -38.45 -21.32
C LEU A 127 18.22 -38.85 -22.81
N LYS A 128 18.33 -37.88 -23.73
CA LYS A 128 18.37 -38.12 -25.19
C LYS A 128 19.78 -38.06 -25.76
N MET A 129 20.78 -37.71 -24.97
CA MET A 129 22.20 -37.95 -25.24
C MET A 129 22.58 -39.33 -24.71
#